data_AF-A0A523C283-F1
#
_entry.id   AF-A0A523C283-F1
#
_cell.length_a   1.000
_cell.length_b   1.000
_cell.length_c   1.000
_cell.angle_alpha   90.00
_cell.angle_beta   90.00
_cell.angle_gamma   90.00
#
_symmetry.space_group_name_H-M   'P 1'
#
loop_
_entity.id
_entity.type
_entity.pdbx_description
1 polymer ?
#
loop_
_entity_poly.entity_id
_entity_poly.type
_entity_poly.pdbx_seq_one_letter_code
_entity_poly.pdbx_strand_id
1 'polypeptide(L)'
;MTLPERVLQVTNLGRQGYAEAYARQKELVSRRIAGEIPDTLLLVEHPHVFTIGRGGSREHLLVSQETLAAEGIEVYEIDRGGDITYHGPGQIVGYPLLDLKEHGKDVHRAIHMYEEALIGVLAEFGVVGERDPRYPGVWVDGAKIAAIGIGIRRWVTFHGFAFNINPDLRFFQMIVPCGITDKPVTSLAAVLGRPVTPAEVKPRVAQHFAWIFSLTLLENTGPVSPQGRTPAGSGWQPCSRQDALFGAPGPGSPCGKEDEDCLPVFPRG
;
A
#
# COMPACT_ATOMS: atom_id res chain seq x y z
N MET A 1 7.21 -26.40 18.43
CA MET A 1 6.30 -25.32 18.84
C MET A 1 6.08 -24.43 17.63
N THR A 2 4.89 -24.46 17.03
CA THR A 2 4.51 -23.51 16.00
C THR A 2 4.43 -22.13 16.64
N LEU A 3 5.13 -21.14 16.08
CA LEU A 3 4.94 -19.74 16.47
C LEU A 3 3.44 -19.41 16.28
N PRO A 4 2.81 -18.63 17.17
CA PRO A 4 1.43 -18.21 16.97
C PRO A 4 1.31 -17.52 15.60
N GLU A 5 0.23 -17.83 14.89
CA GLU A 5 -0.04 -17.23 13.60
C GLU A 5 -0.16 -15.71 13.76
N ARG A 6 0.74 -14.96 13.13
CA ARG A 6 0.75 -13.50 13.20
C ARG A 6 -0.19 -12.97 12.14
N VAL A 7 -1.04 -12.03 12.54
CA VAL A 7 -2.17 -11.56 11.72
C VAL A 7 -1.93 -10.13 11.27
N LEU A 8 -2.31 -9.82 10.03
CA LEU A 8 -2.47 -8.45 9.53
C LEU A 8 -3.97 -8.14 9.46
N GLN A 9 -4.45 -7.29 10.38
CA GLN A 9 -5.81 -6.79 10.33
C GLN A 9 -5.92 -5.61 9.37
N VAL A 10 -6.79 -5.69 8.37
CA VAL A 10 -6.97 -4.61 7.39
C VAL A 10 -8.27 -3.86 7.64
N THR A 11 -8.18 -2.54 7.67
CA THR A 11 -9.35 -1.66 7.82
C THR A 11 -9.35 -0.60 6.72
N ASN A 12 -10.38 -0.61 5.87
CA ASN A 12 -10.61 0.45 4.89
C ASN A 12 -11.42 1.57 5.53
N LEU A 13 -10.82 2.76 5.65
CA LEU A 13 -11.45 3.94 6.23
C LEU A 13 -12.29 4.74 5.23
N GLY A 14 -12.28 4.35 3.95
CA GLY A 14 -12.91 5.13 2.88
C GLY A 14 -12.18 6.45 2.68
N ARG A 15 -12.93 7.56 2.63
CA ARG A 15 -12.39 8.91 2.56
C ARG A 15 -12.55 9.61 3.91
N GLN A 16 -11.47 10.13 4.46
CA GLN A 16 -11.46 10.70 5.81
C GLN A 16 -10.52 11.91 5.90
N GLY A 17 -10.86 12.90 6.72
CA GLY A 17 -9.99 14.05 6.99
C GLY A 17 -8.65 13.62 7.59
N TYR A 18 -7.58 14.35 7.27
CA TYR A 18 -6.23 13.95 7.67
C TYR A 18 -6.05 13.88 9.19
N ALA A 19 -6.51 14.90 9.92
CA ALA A 19 -6.41 14.96 11.38
C ALA A 19 -7.17 13.81 12.08
N GLU A 20 -8.35 13.43 11.56
CA GLU A 20 -9.14 12.33 12.10
C GLU A 20 -8.44 10.98 11.90
N ALA A 21 -7.89 10.75 10.71
CA ALA A 21 -7.13 9.52 10.43
C ALA A 21 -5.84 9.45 11.26
N TYR A 22 -5.15 10.57 11.44
CA TYR A 22 -3.96 10.66 12.28
C TYR A 22 -4.27 10.41 13.77
N ALA A 23 -5.42 10.89 14.28
CA ALA A 23 -5.89 10.55 15.62
C ALA A 23 -6.13 9.05 15.77
N ARG A 24 -6.79 8.43 14.79
CA ARG A 24 -7.03 6.97 14.76
C ARG A 24 -5.71 6.18 14.73
N GLN A 25 -4.71 6.63 13.97
CA GLN A 25 -3.38 6.02 13.99
C GLN A 25 -2.79 6.03 15.40
N LYS A 26 -2.78 7.19 16.08
CA LYS A 26 -2.19 7.31 17.44
C LYS A 26 -2.88 6.42 18.47
N GLU A 27 -4.19 6.28 18.38
CA GLU A 27 -4.98 5.36 19.22
C GLU A 27 -4.53 3.91 18.98
N LEU A 28 -4.56 3.45 17.73
CA LEU A 28 -4.23 2.07 17.37
C LEU A 28 -2.76 1.74 17.64
N VAL A 29 -1.83 2.68 17.42
CA VAL A 29 -0.42 2.52 17.83
C VAL A 29 -0.32 2.26 19.32
N SER A 30 -1.05 2.99 20.15
CA SER A 30 -1.02 2.82 21.61
C SER A 30 -1.53 1.43 22.01
N ARG A 31 -2.63 0.97 21.38
CA ARG A 31 -3.18 -0.37 21.59
C ARG A 31 -2.24 -1.48 21.10
N ARG A 32 -1.58 -1.27 19.95
CA ARG A 32 -0.60 -2.22 19.42
C ARG A 32 0.63 -2.34 20.32
N ILE A 33 1.13 -1.22 20.84
CA ILE A 33 2.22 -1.18 21.83
C ILE A 33 1.84 -1.96 23.09
N ALA A 34 0.59 -1.86 23.53
CA ALA A 34 0.07 -2.59 24.69
C ALA A 34 -0.21 -4.09 24.41
N GLY A 35 -0.08 -4.54 23.16
CA GLY A 35 -0.36 -5.92 22.77
C GLY A 35 -1.85 -6.27 22.69
N GLU A 36 -2.72 -5.26 22.61
CA GLU A 36 -4.19 -5.43 22.64
C GLU A 36 -4.80 -5.74 21.26
N ILE A 37 -4.07 -5.42 20.18
CA ILE A 37 -4.48 -5.64 18.80
C ILE A 37 -3.32 -6.24 18.00
N PRO A 38 -3.60 -6.98 16.91
CA PRO A 38 -2.55 -7.44 15.99
C PRO A 38 -1.99 -6.26 15.17
N ASP A 39 -0.98 -6.55 14.36
CA ASP A 39 -0.53 -5.63 13.33
C ASP A 39 -1.70 -5.21 12.43
N THR A 40 -1.78 -3.92 12.13
CA THR A 40 -2.94 -3.34 11.43
C THR A 40 -2.49 -2.57 10.21
N LEU A 41 -3.19 -2.70 9.08
CA LEU A 41 -3.05 -1.83 7.92
C LEU A 41 -4.33 -1.02 7.74
N LEU A 42 -4.22 0.29 7.91
CA LEU A 42 -5.30 1.21 7.54
C LEU A 42 -5.14 1.61 6.08
N LEU A 43 -6.21 1.56 5.30
CA LEU A 43 -6.25 2.08 3.93
C LEU A 43 -7.26 3.21 3.86
N VAL A 44 -6.83 4.37 3.38
CA VAL A 44 -7.65 5.59 3.37
C VAL A 44 -7.34 6.44 2.14
N GLU A 45 -8.29 7.27 1.75
CA GLU A 45 -8.08 8.41 0.85
C GLU A 45 -8.33 9.68 1.65
N HIS A 46 -7.51 10.71 1.43
CA HIS A 46 -7.71 12.01 2.07
C HIS A 46 -8.37 13.01 1.12
N PRO A 47 -9.14 13.98 1.63
CA PRO A 47 -9.29 15.28 0.97
C PRO A 47 -7.93 15.91 0.66
N HIS A 48 -7.91 16.96 -0.15
CA HIS A 48 -6.67 17.62 -0.53
C HIS A 48 -5.93 18.13 0.70
N VAL A 49 -4.71 17.65 0.89
CA VAL A 49 -3.88 18.02 2.04
C VAL A 49 -2.39 17.95 1.69
N PHE A 50 -1.64 18.94 2.15
CA PHE A 50 -0.18 18.87 2.21
C PHE A 50 0.25 18.48 3.62
N THR A 51 1.24 17.60 3.70
CA THR A 51 1.87 17.26 4.98
C THR A 51 3.36 17.52 4.92
N ILE A 52 3.93 18.12 5.97
CA ILE A 52 5.34 18.46 6.09
C ILE A 52 5.93 17.58 7.18
N GLY A 53 6.85 16.68 6.80
CA GLY A 53 7.54 15.79 7.73
C GLY A 53 8.72 16.46 8.44
N ARG A 54 9.44 15.69 9.26
CA ARG A 54 10.57 16.16 10.08
C ARG A 54 11.75 16.73 9.28
N GLY A 55 11.93 16.29 8.04
CA GLY A 55 12.99 16.78 7.16
C GLY A 55 12.54 17.97 6.30
N GLY A 56 11.34 18.49 6.55
CA GLY A 56 10.71 19.47 5.68
C GLY A 56 10.51 20.85 6.25
N SER A 57 10.16 21.77 5.35
CA SER A 57 9.93 23.17 5.66
C SER A 57 8.69 23.68 4.93
N ARG A 58 8.04 24.69 5.51
CA ARG A 58 6.97 25.45 4.84
C ARG A 58 7.46 26.16 3.57
N GLU A 59 8.76 26.43 3.46
CA GLU A 59 9.37 27.02 2.28
C GLU A 59 9.23 26.15 1.02
N HIS A 60 8.98 24.86 1.21
CA HIS A 60 8.73 23.92 0.11
C HIS A 60 7.30 23.98 -0.44
N LEU A 61 6.43 24.77 0.18
CA LEU A 61 5.12 25.08 -0.36
C LEU A 61 5.24 26.29 -1.31
N LEU A 62 4.92 26.09 -2.58
CA LEU A 62 5.09 27.10 -3.64
C LEU A 62 3.87 28.01 -3.84
N VAL A 63 2.81 27.80 -3.07
CA VAL A 63 1.53 28.49 -3.24
C VAL A 63 1.17 29.30 -2.00
N SER A 64 0.43 30.39 -2.20
CA SER A 64 0.00 31.25 -1.11
C SER A 64 -1.14 30.64 -0.31
N GLN A 65 -1.40 31.22 0.87
CA GLN A 65 -2.51 30.79 1.72
C GLN A 65 -3.88 30.98 1.04
N GLU A 66 -4.01 32.01 0.18
CA GLU A 66 -5.21 32.27 -0.61
C GLU A 66 -5.45 31.15 -1.64
N THR A 67 -4.40 30.69 -2.33
CA THR A 67 -4.50 29.56 -3.26
C THR A 67 -4.90 28.28 -2.53
N LEU A 68 -4.30 28.00 -1.37
CA LEU A 68 -4.69 26.86 -0.54
C LEU A 68 -6.17 26.91 -0.15
N ALA A 69 -6.66 28.08 0.28
CA ALA A 69 -8.05 28.26 0.68
C ALA A 69 -9.01 28.10 -0.51
N ALA A 70 -8.66 28.64 -1.68
CA ALA A 70 -9.46 28.54 -2.90
C ALA A 70 -9.58 27.08 -3.40
N GLU A 71 -8.51 26.31 -3.28
CA GLU A 71 -8.46 24.89 -3.67
C GLU A 71 -8.93 23.94 -2.54
N GLY A 72 -9.28 24.47 -1.36
CA GLY A 72 -9.73 23.68 -0.22
C GLY A 72 -8.68 22.74 0.35
N ILE A 73 -7.41 23.15 0.33
CA ILE A 73 -6.26 22.33 0.74
C ILE A 73 -5.83 22.65 2.17
N GLU A 74 -5.78 21.61 3.01
CA GLU A 74 -5.24 21.73 4.36
C GLU A 74 -3.72 21.54 4.38
N VAL A 75 -3.03 22.10 5.39
CA VAL A 75 -1.58 21.90 5.57
C VAL A 75 -1.27 21.51 7.02
N TYR A 76 -0.55 20.41 7.20
CA TYR A 76 -0.15 19.92 8.53
C TYR A 76 1.35 19.69 8.62
N GLU A 77 1.95 20.10 9.74
CA GLU A 77 3.30 19.67 10.14
C GLU A 77 3.18 18.44 11.03
N ILE A 78 3.94 17.38 10.72
CA ILE A 78 3.74 16.05 11.29
C ILE A 78 5.06 15.33 11.56
N ASP A 79 5.00 14.30 12.40
CA ASP A 79 6.15 13.58 12.96
C ASP A 79 6.64 12.40 12.11
N ARG A 80 6.35 12.37 10.80
CA ARG A 80 6.91 11.37 9.88
C ARG A 80 8.31 11.74 9.38
N GLY A 81 9.04 10.75 8.89
CA GLY A 81 10.23 11.00 8.08
C GLY A 81 9.90 11.63 6.72
N GLY A 82 10.92 12.16 6.05
CA GLY A 82 10.79 12.86 4.78
C GLY A 82 10.35 14.31 4.93
N ASP A 83 10.15 14.95 3.78
CA ASP A 83 9.85 16.38 3.64
C ASP A 83 8.35 16.59 3.37
N ILE A 84 7.94 17.49 2.48
CA ILE A 84 6.58 17.82 2.08
C ILE A 84 6.04 16.78 1.09
N THR A 85 4.76 16.45 1.19
CA THR A 85 4.05 15.65 0.19
C THR A 85 2.59 16.07 0.11
N TYR A 86 1.96 15.69 -0.99
CA TYR A 86 0.53 15.82 -1.23
C TYR A 86 -0.22 14.51 -1.01
N HIS A 87 -1.43 14.63 -0.46
CA HIS A 87 -2.45 13.59 -0.50
C HIS A 87 -3.78 14.15 -1.01
N GLY A 88 -4.56 13.30 -1.67
CA GLY A 88 -5.86 13.69 -2.20
C GLY A 88 -6.67 12.51 -2.76
N PRO A 89 -7.88 12.77 -3.26
CA PRO A 89 -8.73 11.78 -3.92
C PRO A 89 -8.00 11.03 -5.03
N GLY A 90 -8.19 9.71 -5.12
CA GLY A 90 -7.51 8.87 -6.11
C GLY A 90 -6.10 8.44 -5.71
N GLN A 91 -5.59 8.84 -4.54
CA GLN A 91 -4.38 8.30 -3.94
C GLN A 91 -4.73 7.37 -2.78
N ILE A 92 -4.24 6.13 -2.81
CA ILE A 92 -4.37 5.22 -1.66
C ILE A 92 -3.27 5.56 -0.67
N VAL A 93 -3.65 6.03 0.51
CA VAL A 93 -2.74 6.21 1.64
C VAL A 93 -2.89 4.99 2.55
N GLY A 94 -1.77 4.32 2.81
CA GLY A 94 -1.71 3.18 3.70
C GLY A 94 -0.92 3.49 4.96
N TYR A 95 -1.48 3.11 6.11
CA TYR A 95 -0.82 3.24 7.41
C TYR A 95 -0.62 1.86 8.04
N PRO A 96 0.50 1.17 7.75
CA PRO A 96 0.85 -0.06 8.43
C PRO A 96 1.36 0.25 9.84
N LEU A 97 0.65 -0.25 10.83
CA LEU A 97 0.90 -0.14 12.27
C LEU A 97 1.49 -1.47 12.76
N LEU A 98 2.78 -1.65 12.53
CA LEU A 98 3.50 -2.91 12.72
C LEU A 98 4.43 -2.81 13.92
N ASP A 99 4.46 -3.81 14.80
CA ASP A 99 5.51 -3.91 15.81
C ASP A 99 6.80 -4.45 15.18
N LEU A 100 7.75 -3.56 14.88
CA LEU A 100 9.00 -3.92 14.23
C LEU A 100 9.86 -4.88 15.06
N LYS A 101 9.66 -5.01 16.38
CA LYS A 101 10.38 -6.06 17.14
C LYS A 101 10.06 -7.46 16.61
N GLU A 102 8.86 -7.65 16.08
CA GLU A 102 8.43 -8.90 15.47
C GLU A 102 8.90 -9.02 14.01
N HIS A 103 9.35 -7.92 13.39
CA HIS A 103 9.75 -7.83 11.98
C HIS A 103 11.24 -7.53 11.80
N GLY A 104 12.08 -7.98 12.74
CA GLY A 104 13.54 -7.87 12.64
C GLY A 104 14.15 -6.58 13.18
N LYS A 105 13.32 -5.69 13.76
CA LYS A 105 13.72 -4.47 14.49
C LYS A 105 14.61 -3.53 13.67
N ASP A 106 14.26 -3.38 12.39
CA ASP A 106 14.99 -2.56 11.43
C ASP A 106 14.03 -1.70 10.61
N VAL A 107 14.24 -0.39 10.68
CA VAL A 107 13.42 0.64 10.04
C VAL A 107 13.63 0.67 8.53
N HIS A 108 14.88 0.56 8.09
CA HIS A 108 15.22 0.59 6.66
C HIS A 108 14.71 -0.67 5.97
N ARG A 109 14.84 -1.81 6.63
CA ARG A 109 14.24 -3.06 6.16
C ARG A 109 12.73 -2.94 6.02
N ALA A 110 12.04 -2.36 7.00
CA ALA A 110 10.59 -2.15 6.93
C ALA A 110 10.19 -1.29 5.71
N ILE A 111 10.93 -0.22 5.44
CA ILE A 111 10.72 0.63 4.26
C ILE A 111 10.92 -0.18 2.97
N HIS A 112 12.02 -0.95 2.85
CA HIS A 112 12.24 -1.81 1.68
C HIS A 112 11.13 -2.85 1.49
N MET A 113 10.57 -3.37 2.59
CA MET A 113 9.44 -4.30 2.52
C MET A 113 8.15 -3.60 2.06
N TYR A 114 7.92 -2.33 2.41
CA TYR A 114 6.79 -1.56 1.89
C TYR A 114 6.96 -1.33 0.39
N GLU A 115 8.17 -0.98 -0.04
CA GLU A 115 8.49 -0.86 -1.47
C GLU A 115 8.25 -2.17 -2.21
N GLU A 116 8.69 -3.31 -1.66
CA GLU A 116 8.51 -4.62 -2.28
C GLU A 116 7.02 -4.97 -2.43
N ALA A 117 6.22 -4.72 -1.39
CA ALA A 117 4.79 -4.99 -1.43
C ALA A 117 4.11 -4.16 -2.53
N LEU A 118 4.46 -2.88 -2.66
CA LEU A 118 3.89 -2.01 -3.70
C LEU A 118 4.41 -2.33 -5.11
N ILE A 119 5.68 -2.75 -5.25
CA ILE A 119 6.22 -3.28 -6.52
C ILE A 119 5.46 -4.55 -6.93
N GLY A 120 5.18 -5.45 -5.99
CA GLY A 120 4.36 -6.64 -6.23
C GLY A 120 2.96 -6.29 -6.72
N VAL A 121 2.33 -5.26 -6.15
CA VAL A 121 1.04 -4.75 -6.63
C VAL A 121 1.15 -4.24 -8.07
N LEU A 122 2.19 -3.47 -8.41
CA LEU A 122 2.39 -2.97 -9.78
C LEU A 122 2.55 -4.10 -10.79
N ALA A 123 3.25 -5.18 -10.41
CA ALA A 123 3.45 -6.34 -11.27
C ALA A 123 2.13 -7.02 -11.68
N GLU A 124 1.11 -7.02 -10.81
CA GLU A 124 -0.24 -7.51 -11.17
C GLU A 124 -0.93 -6.69 -12.26
N PHE A 125 -0.53 -5.43 -12.43
CA PHE A 125 -1.01 -4.55 -13.50
C PHE A 125 -0.09 -4.57 -14.72
N GLY A 126 0.92 -5.44 -14.75
CA GLY A 126 1.92 -5.48 -15.82
C GLY A 126 2.87 -4.27 -15.82
N VAL A 127 2.96 -3.55 -14.70
CA VAL A 127 3.84 -2.38 -14.55
C VAL A 127 5.10 -2.77 -13.80
N VAL A 128 6.26 -2.43 -14.36
CA VAL A 128 7.56 -2.66 -13.71
C VAL A 128 7.83 -1.52 -12.73
N GLY A 129 7.68 -1.81 -11.44
CA GLY A 129 8.08 -0.91 -10.35
C GLY A 129 9.52 -1.15 -9.92
N GLU A 130 10.22 -0.08 -9.56
CA GLU A 130 11.61 -0.13 -9.11
C GLU A 130 11.84 0.73 -7.85
N ARG A 131 13.00 0.52 -7.22
CA ARG A 131 13.52 1.36 -6.13
C ARG A 131 14.53 2.33 -6.70
N ASP A 132 14.56 3.54 -6.15
CA ASP A 132 15.68 4.45 -6.37
C ASP A 132 16.67 4.33 -5.20
N PRO A 133 17.98 4.11 -5.45
CA PRO A 133 18.97 3.91 -4.39
C PRO A 133 19.18 5.15 -3.50
N ARG A 134 18.77 6.34 -3.95
CA ARG A 134 18.91 7.61 -3.21
C ARG A 134 17.61 8.06 -2.57
N TYR A 135 16.46 7.69 -3.15
CA TYR A 135 15.17 8.27 -2.79
C TYR A 135 14.14 7.20 -2.45
N PRO A 136 13.75 7.07 -1.17
CA PRO A 136 12.73 6.11 -0.74
C PRO A 136 11.40 6.28 -1.48
N GLY A 137 10.73 5.15 -1.68
CA GLY A 137 9.48 5.05 -2.44
C GLY A 137 9.61 4.13 -3.64
N VAL A 138 8.51 4.01 -4.37
CA VAL A 138 8.44 3.20 -5.59
C VAL A 138 8.36 4.11 -6.81
N TRP A 139 9.08 3.69 -7.85
CA TRP A 139 9.30 4.43 -9.07
C TRP A 139 8.91 3.59 -10.28
N VAL A 140 8.53 4.26 -11.38
CA VAL A 140 8.27 3.66 -12.69
C VAL A 140 8.87 4.59 -13.71
N ASP A 141 9.80 4.08 -14.53
CA ASP A 141 10.51 4.86 -15.56
C ASP A 141 11.09 6.18 -15.02
N GLY A 142 11.70 6.12 -13.83
CA GLY A 142 12.27 7.29 -13.14
C GLY A 142 11.25 8.27 -12.52
N ALA A 143 9.94 8.03 -12.63
CA ALA A 143 8.88 8.82 -12.02
C ALA A 143 8.35 8.19 -10.72
N LYS A 144 8.15 8.98 -9.66
CA LYS A 144 7.66 8.47 -8.37
C LYS A 144 6.17 8.12 -8.46
N ILE A 145 5.83 6.87 -8.21
CA ILE A 145 4.44 6.40 -8.17
C ILE A 145 3.93 6.19 -6.75
N ALA A 146 4.81 5.91 -5.79
CA ALA A 146 4.46 5.83 -4.38
C ALA A 146 5.51 6.51 -3.48
N ALA A 147 5.06 7.40 -2.60
CA ALA A 147 5.89 7.98 -1.56
C ALA A 147 5.81 7.13 -0.28
N ILE A 148 6.92 7.01 0.44
CA ILE A 148 6.98 6.27 1.72
C ILE A 148 7.65 7.16 2.77
N GLY A 149 6.97 7.33 3.90
CA GLY A 149 7.45 8.11 5.04
C GLY A 149 6.78 7.63 6.32
N ILE A 150 7.57 7.04 7.22
CA ILE A 150 7.08 6.46 8.47
C ILE A 150 7.51 7.27 9.70
N GLY A 151 6.68 7.22 10.74
CA GLY A 151 7.01 7.54 12.12
C GLY A 151 7.12 6.25 12.93
N ILE A 152 7.85 6.29 14.05
CA ILE A 152 8.01 5.14 14.95
C ILE A 152 7.84 5.59 16.39
N ARG A 153 7.05 4.83 17.16
CA ARG A 153 6.92 4.99 18.60
C ARG A 153 7.05 3.63 19.28
N ARG A 154 8.04 3.47 20.16
CA ARG A 154 8.33 2.20 20.86
C ARG A 154 8.38 0.98 19.91
N TRP A 155 9.02 1.15 18.74
CA TRP A 155 9.11 0.15 17.66
C TRP A 155 7.82 -0.16 16.90
N VAL A 156 6.70 0.49 17.22
CA VAL A 156 5.48 0.41 16.42
C VAL A 156 5.47 1.52 15.37
N THR A 157 5.26 1.16 14.10
CA THR A 157 5.19 2.11 12.99
C THR A 157 3.86 2.86 12.95
N PHE A 158 3.88 4.04 12.35
CA PHE A 158 2.71 4.81 11.94
C PHE A 158 3.11 5.76 10.80
N HIS A 159 2.16 6.50 10.24
CA HIS A 159 2.25 6.96 8.86
C HIS A 159 2.48 5.75 7.94
N GLY A 160 3.13 5.90 6.79
CA GLY A 160 3.23 4.77 5.87
C GLY A 160 3.57 5.19 4.46
N PHE A 161 2.68 4.85 3.52
CA PHE A 161 2.87 5.10 2.11
C PHE A 161 1.68 5.83 1.49
N ALA A 162 1.93 6.48 0.37
CA ALA A 162 0.94 7.16 -0.45
C ALA A 162 1.14 6.72 -1.91
N PHE A 163 0.23 5.88 -2.41
CA PHE A 163 0.30 5.24 -3.72
C PHE A 163 -0.66 5.93 -4.71
N ASN A 164 -0.09 6.52 -5.76
CA ASN A 164 -0.84 7.28 -6.75
C ASN A 164 -1.57 6.34 -7.71
N ILE A 165 -2.88 6.17 -7.53
CA ILE A 165 -3.71 5.36 -8.43
C ILE A 165 -4.26 6.22 -9.56
N ASN A 166 -5.06 7.21 -9.20
CA ASN A 166 -5.63 8.20 -10.12
C ASN A 166 -5.80 9.59 -9.46
N PRO A 167 -4.79 10.13 -8.75
CA PRO A 167 -4.89 11.49 -8.21
C PRO A 167 -4.71 12.54 -9.30
N ASP A 168 -5.18 13.75 -9.03
CA ASP A 168 -4.80 14.91 -9.83
C ASP A 168 -3.34 15.28 -9.53
N LEU A 169 -2.46 14.99 -10.49
CA LEU A 169 -1.02 15.19 -10.32
C LEU A 169 -0.61 16.68 -10.32
N ARG A 170 -1.49 17.60 -10.72
CA ARG A 170 -1.19 19.05 -10.73
C ARG A 170 -0.89 19.59 -9.33
N PHE A 171 -1.47 19.01 -8.29
CA PHE A 171 -1.20 19.43 -6.91
C PHE A 171 0.25 19.18 -6.47
N PHE A 172 0.96 18.23 -7.07
CA PHE A 172 2.39 18.04 -6.81
C PHE A 172 3.25 19.18 -7.36
N GLN A 173 2.73 19.98 -8.30
CA GLN A 173 3.44 21.17 -8.82
C GLN A 173 3.37 22.36 -7.84
N MET A 174 2.54 22.27 -6.80
CA MET A 174 2.42 23.29 -5.76
C MET A 174 3.45 23.12 -4.64
N ILE A 175 4.29 22.08 -4.71
CA ILE A 175 5.30 21.76 -3.70
C ILE A 175 6.65 21.44 -4.36
N VAL A 176 7.73 21.65 -3.62
CA VAL A 176 9.09 21.23 -4.01
C VAL A 176 9.67 20.34 -2.92
N PRO A 177 9.68 19.01 -3.09
CA PRO A 177 10.36 18.16 -2.13
C PRO A 177 11.87 18.39 -2.18
N CYS A 178 12.46 18.62 -1.01
CA CYS A 178 13.88 18.82 -0.76
C CYS A 178 14.68 17.67 -1.35
N GLY A 179 15.53 17.99 -2.33
CA GLY A 179 16.46 17.05 -2.97
C GLY A 179 15.93 16.27 -4.17
N ILE A 180 14.68 16.48 -4.61
CA ILE A 180 14.10 15.83 -5.79
C ILE A 180 13.36 16.89 -6.64
N THR A 181 14.09 17.85 -7.18
CA THR A 181 13.52 18.82 -8.15
C THR A 181 13.51 18.29 -9.57
N ASP A 182 14.26 17.22 -9.84
CA ASP A 182 14.52 16.68 -11.18
C ASP A 182 13.73 15.40 -11.50
N LYS A 183 12.96 14.85 -10.55
CA LYS A 183 12.18 13.63 -10.81
C LYS A 183 10.67 13.87 -10.80
N PRO A 184 9.96 13.47 -11.86
CA PRO A 184 8.52 13.63 -11.94
C PRO A 184 7.79 12.67 -10.99
N VAL A 185 6.51 12.95 -10.75
CA VAL A 185 5.56 12.01 -10.14
C VAL A 185 4.67 11.41 -11.23
N THR A 186 4.21 10.18 -11.03
CA THR A 186 3.26 9.50 -11.92
C THR A 186 2.15 8.82 -11.11
N SER A 187 1.19 8.21 -11.80
CA SER A 187 0.11 7.41 -11.23
C SER A 187 -0.10 6.14 -12.04
N LEU A 188 -0.72 5.13 -11.43
CA LEU A 188 -1.05 3.89 -12.12
C LEU A 188 -1.95 4.14 -13.34
N ALA A 189 -2.91 5.06 -13.22
CA ALA A 189 -3.77 5.44 -14.33
C ALA A 189 -3.00 6.12 -15.48
N ALA A 190 -2.00 6.96 -15.18
CA ALA A 190 -1.16 7.58 -16.18
C ALA A 190 -0.29 6.54 -16.92
N VAL A 191 0.32 5.61 -16.18
CA VAL A 191 1.15 4.54 -16.74
C VAL A 191 0.34 3.60 -17.64
N LEU A 192 -0.88 3.23 -17.23
CA LEU A 192 -1.74 2.31 -18.00
C LEU A 192 -2.53 2.99 -19.12
N GLY A 193 -2.54 4.32 -19.18
CA GLY A 193 -3.37 5.08 -20.13
C GLY A 193 -4.88 4.93 -19.92
N ARG A 194 -5.32 4.49 -18.74
CA ARG A 194 -6.74 4.31 -18.39
C ARG A 194 -6.99 4.58 -16.90
N PRO A 195 -8.21 4.99 -16.51
CA PRO A 195 -8.56 5.08 -15.10
C PRO A 195 -8.44 3.72 -14.38
N VAL A 196 -7.96 3.76 -13.14
CA VAL A 196 -7.96 2.65 -12.18
C VAL A 196 -8.63 3.12 -10.90
N THR A 197 -9.43 2.27 -10.28
CA THR A 197 -10.15 2.64 -9.04
C THR A 197 -9.37 2.21 -7.81
N PRO A 198 -9.39 2.98 -6.71
CA PRO A 198 -8.82 2.53 -5.44
C PRO A 198 -9.40 1.20 -4.95
N ALA A 199 -10.66 0.89 -5.26
CA ALA A 199 -11.31 -0.37 -4.89
C ALA A 199 -10.66 -1.60 -5.56
N GLU A 200 -10.14 -1.44 -6.78
CA GLU A 200 -9.41 -2.49 -7.50
C GLU A 200 -8.03 -2.74 -6.85
N VAL A 201 -7.40 -1.72 -6.29
CA VAL A 201 -6.00 -1.79 -5.83
C VAL A 201 -5.87 -2.11 -4.34
N LYS A 202 -6.80 -1.64 -3.49
CA LYS A 202 -6.76 -1.85 -2.02
C LYS A 202 -6.63 -3.33 -1.60
N PRO A 203 -7.38 -4.30 -2.18
CA PRO A 203 -7.24 -5.72 -1.82
C PRO A 203 -5.85 -6.29 -2.16
N ARG A 204 -5.28 -5.88 -3.30
CA ARG A 204 -3.93 -6.30 -3.72
C ARG A 204 -2.87 -5.78 -2.77
N VAL A 205 -2.97 -4.51 -2.39
CA VAL A 205 -2.10 -3.91 -1.36
C VAL A 205 -2.14 -4.72 -0.07
N ALA A 206 -3.35 -5.05 0.42
CA ALA A 206 -3.50 -5.87 1.62
C ALA A 206 -2.84 -7.25 1.50
N GLN A 207 -3.05 -7.94 0.38
CA GLN A 207 -2.48 -9.25 0.09
C GLN A 207 -0.95 -9.22 0.01
N HIS A 208 -0.37 -8.26 -0.72
CA HIS A 208 1.07 -8.11 -0.83
C HIS A 208 1.73 -7.74 0.50
N PHE A 209 1.11 -6.87 1.30
CA PHE A 209 1.61 -6.59 2.64
C PHE A 209 1.57 -7.84 3.54
N ALA A 210 0.47 -8.58 3.53
CA ALA A 210 0.37 -9.83 4.29
C ALA A 210 1.46 -10.84 3.85
N TRP A 211 1.65 -11.01 2.54
CA TRP A 211 2.65 -11.90 1.97
C TRP A 211 4.08 -11.50 2.36
N ILE A 212 4.47 -10.25 2.08
CA ILE A 212 5.83 -9.75 2.30
C ILE A 212 6.20 -9.79 3.79
N PHE A 213 5.26 -9.49 4.69
CA PHE A 213 5.49 -9.55 6.13
C PHE A 213 5.26 -10.94 6.75
N SER A 214 4.90 -11.95 5.94
CA SER A 214 4.57 -13.30 6.40
C SER A 214 3.49 -13.30 7.49
N LEU A 215 2.42 -12.55 7.25
CA LEU A 215 1.26 -12.39 8.10
C LEU A 215 0.04 -13.04 7.44
N THR A 216 -0.86 -13.58 8.26
CA THR A 216 -2.17 -14.06 7.81
C THR A 216 -3.12 -12.87 7.72
N LEU A 217 -3.73 -12.68 6.56
CA LEU A 217 -4.64 -11.57 6.31
C LEU A 217 -5.98 -11.79 7.04
N LEU A 218 -6.40 -10.81 7.84
CA LEU A 218 -7.73 -10.75 8.43
C LEU A 218 -8.44 -9.48 7.95
N GLU A 219 -9.41 -9.65 7.08
CA GLU A 219 -10.22 -8.54 6.58
C GLU A 219 -11.41 -8.29 7.50
N ASN A 220 -11.54 -7.07 8.03
CA ASN A 220 -12.77 -6.64 8.67
C ASN A 220 -13.76 -6.22 7.58
N THR A 221 -14.67 -7.12 7.20
CA THR A 221 -15.75 -6.85 6.22
C THR A 221 -16.99 -6.16 6.83
N GLY A 222 -16.90 -5.64 8.06
CA GLY A 222 -18.00 -4.94 8.74
C GLY A 222 -17.82 -3.42 8.77
N PRO A 223 -18.90 -2.62 8.76
CA PRO A 223 -18.81 -1.20 9.06
C PRO A 223 -18.20 -1.03 10.46
N VAL A 224 -17.21 -0.15 10.59
CA VAL A 224 -16.64 0.23 11.88
C VAL A 224 -17.71 1.04 12.63
N SER A 225 -18.58 0.35 13.35
CA SER A 225 -19.48 0.98 14.31
C SER A 225 -18.63 1.60 15.44
N PRO A 226 -18.94 2.81 15.95
CA PRO A 226 -18.16 3.46 17.00
C PRO A 226 -18.30 2.80 18.38
N GLN A 227 -18.87 1.59 18.48
CA GLN A 227 -19.21 0.98 19.75
C GLN A 227 -18.84 -0.50 19.72
N GLY A 228 -17.92 -0.86 20.61
CA GLY A 228 -17.42 -2.21 20.78
C GLY A 228 -18.55 -3.22 20.99
N ARG A 229 -18.68 -4.15 20.05
CA ARG A 229 -19.17 -5.51 20.26
C ARG A 229 -18.84 -6.33 19.00
N THR A 230 -17.99 -7.33 19.15
CA THR A 230 -17.76 -8.39 18.16
C THR A 230 -19.02 -9.25 18.01
N PRO A 231 -19.55 -9.47 16.79
CA PRO A 231 -20.44 -10.60 16.55
C PRO A 231 -19.63 -11.87 16.33
N ALA A 232 -20.19 -13.00 16.78
CA ALA A 232 -19.62 -14.33 16.67
C ALA A 232 -19.48 -14.78 15.20
N GLY A 233 -18.46 -15.60 14.95
CA GLY A 233 -17.93 -15.90 13.62
C GLY A 233 -18.84 -16.72 12.71
N SER A 234 -18.64 -16.51 11.41
CA SER A 234 -19.00 -17.45 10.35
C SER A 234 -17.71 -17.93 9.69
N GLY A 235 -17.52 -19.25 9.70
CA GLY A 235 -16.29 -19.91 9.28
C GLY A 235 -16.01 -19.76 7.79
N TRP A 236 -14.80 -19.31 7.48
CA TRP A 236 -14.21 -19.41 6.15
C TRP A 236 -12.99 -20.34 6.26
N GLN A 237 -12.96 -21.41 5.45
CA GLN A 237 -11.83 -22.33 5.38
C GLN A 237 -10.91 -21.92 4.22
N PRO A 238 -9.62 -21.65 4.45
CA PRO A 238 -8.67 -21.42 3.37
C PRO A 238 -8.28 -22.74 2.69
N CYS A 239 -8.14 -22.70 1.37
CA CYS A 239 -7.58 -23.78 0.55
C CYS A 239 -6.11 -24.05 0.98
N SER A 240 -5.75 -25.33 1.12
CA SER A 240 -4.46 -25.76 1.67
C SER A 240 -3.28 -25.45 0.75
N ARG A 241 -2.13 -25.13 1.37
CA ARG A 241 -0.82 -24.78 0.77
C ARG A 241 -0.12 -25.87 -0.08
N GLN A 242 -0.82 -26.84 -0.65
CA GLN A 242 -0.19 -27.97 -1.37
C GLN A 242 -0.49 -28.08 -2.87
N ASP A 243 -1.37 -27.25 -3.44
CA ASP A 243 -1.74 -27.39 -4.86
C ASP A 243 -1.05 -26.40 -5.81
N ALA A 244 -0.01 -25.69 -5.36
CA ALA A 244 0.71 -24.68 -6.16
C ALA A 244 2.14 -25.10 -6.57
N LEU A 245 2.43 -26.40 -6.64
CA LEU A 245 3.68 -26.90 -7.22
C LEU A 245 3.39 -28.15 -8.06
N PHE A 246 3.93 -28.15 -9.28
CA PHE A 246 3.91 -29.20 -10.30
C PHE A 246 2.69 -29.25 -11.23
N GLY A 247 2.84 -28.59 -12.39
CA GLY A 247 2.12 -28.98 -13.58
C GLY A 247 2.61 -30.35 -14.09
N ALA A 248 1.70 -31.31 -14.16
CA ALA A 248 1.76 -32.47 -15.06
C ALA A 248 0.35 -33.06 -15.22
N PRO A 249 -0.04 -33.54 -16.42
CA PRO A 249 -1.41 -33.98 -16.71
C PRO A 249 -1.68 -35.39 -16.17
N GLY A 250 -2.89 -35.60 -15.64
CA GLY A 250 -3.36 -36.92 -15.22
C GLY A 250 -3.82 -37.79 -16.40
N PRO A 251 -3.81 -39.14 -16.27
CA PRO A 251 -4.09 -40.07 -17.35
C PRO A 251 -5.57 -40.47 -17.50
N GLY A 252 -6.01 -40.63 -18.76
CA GLY A 252 -7.07 -41.54 -19.27
C GLY A 252 -8.51 -41.35 -18.73
N SER A 253 -9.46 -40.77 -19.49
CA SER A 253 -10.28 -41.37 -20.59
C SER A 253 -11.34 -42.38 -20.10
N PRO A 254 -12.53 -42.52 -20.73
CA PRO A 254 -12.77 -42.37 -22.18
C PRO A 254 -14.09 -41.71 -22.60
N CYS A 255 -14.09 -40.99 -23.74
CA CYS A 255 -15.16 -41.06 -24.76
C CYS A 255 -14.84 -40.17 -25.96
N GLY A 256 -15.07 -40.68 -27.17
CA GLY A 256 -15.10 -39.91 -28.42
C GLY A 256 -14.00 -40.27 -29.42
N LYS A 257 -14.27 -41.28 -30.23
CA LYS A 257 -13.77 -41.37 -31.62
C LYS A 257 -14.30 -40.12 -32.35
N GLU A 258 -13.54 -39.40 -33.15
CA GLU A 258 -13.16 -39.66 -34.54
C GLU A 258 -12.41 -38.39 -34.99
N ASP A 259 -11.31 -38.55 -35.72
CA ASP A 259 -10.96 -37.78 -36.92
C ASP A 259 -9.44 -37.78 -37.12
N GLU A 260 -9.08 -38.38 -38.25
CA GLU A 260 -7.77 -38.44 -38.84
C GLU A 260 -7.33 -37.06 -39.34
N ASP A 261 -6.00 -36.90 -39.44
CA ASP A 261 -5.26 -36.06 -40.38
C ASP A 261 -4.35 -34.95 -39.81
N CYS A 262 -3.13 -35.00 -40.36
CA CYS A 262 -2.09 -33.97 -40.44
C CYS A 262 -1.02 -33.89 -39.34
N LEU A 263 0.03 -34.70 -39.54
CA LEU A 263 1.42 -34.41 -39.15
C LEU A 263 1.97 -33.18 -39.92
N PRO A 264 3.01 -32.50 -39.42
CA PRO A 264 4.37 -32.92 -39.78
C PRO A 264 5.42 -32.85 -38.64
N VAL A 265 6.30 -33.86 -38.68
CA VAL A 265 7.67 -33.92 -38.12
C VAL A 265 8.58 -33.12 -39.10
N PHE A 266 9.51 -32.24 -38.70
CA PHE A 266 10.87 -32.48 -38.20
C PHE A 266 11.56 -31.14 -37.81
N PRO A 267 12.52 -31.15 -36.89
CA PRO A 267 13.69 -30.27 -36.96
C PRO A 267 14.96 -31.06 -37.31
N ARG A 268 15.81 -30.50 -38.17
CA ARG A 268 17.24 -30.84 -38.26
C ARG A 268 18.03 -29.53 -38.24
N GLY A 269 19.02 -29.44 -37.36
CA GLY A 269 19.97 -28.34 -37.27
C GLY A 269 20.10 -27.81 -35.86
#